data_AF-A0A9X8ZCK4-F1
#
_entry.id   AF-A0A9X8ZCK4-F1
#
_cell.length_a   1.000
_cell.length_b   1.000
_cell.length_c   1.000
_cell.angle_alpha   90.00
_cell.angle_beta   90.00
_cell.angle_gamma   90.00
#
_symmetry.space_group_name_H-M   'P 1'
#
loop_
_entity.id
_entity.type
_entity.pdbx_description
1 polymer ?
#
loop_
_entity_poly.entity_id
_entity_poly.type
_entity_poly.pdbx_seq_one_letter_code
_entity_poly.pdbx_strand_id
1 'polypeptide(L)'
;MAKVESEINSKGNKIDSDTIKKYIRDIEGRTGRELPKNQIEKLKEALRNKEYKKMSPIETAKHRAEFDKVKNKVIKEWEENNGQKWPMYNENVISEKTGKIIRKKGDKYDAHHIIENTFGGEHEWWNMHPAKFPNEHQAGIHGTGSPANTLFKGGKK
;
A
#
# COMPACT_ATOMS: atom_id res chain seq x y z
N MET A 1 45.58 -16.84 -10.48
CA MET A 1 44.46 -16.85 -9.51
C MET A 1 43.27 -16.19 -10.19
N ALA A 2 42.32 -16.99 -10.68
CA ALA A 2 41.13 -16.49 -11.37
C ALA A 2 40.07 -16.09 -10.33
N LYS A 3 39.62 -14.83 -10.40
CA LYS A 3 38.55 -14.30 -9.57
C LYS A 3 37.23 -14.72 -10.21
N VAL A 4 36.56 -15.69 -9.61
CA VAL A 4 35.20 -16.09 -10.01
C VAL A 4 34.25 -15.03 -9.46
N GLU A 5 33.79 -14.12 -10.31
CA GLU A 5 32.65 -13.26 -10.00
C GLU A 5 31.38 -14.11 -10.12
N SER A 6 30.77 -14.42 -8.97
CA SER A 6 29.46 -15.04 -8.93
C SER A 6 28.41 -14.02 -9.37
N GLU A 7 27.93 -14.14 -10.60
CA GLU A 7 26.74 -13.43 -11.07
C GLU A 7 25.54 -13.82 -10.21
N ILE A 8 25.13 -12.93 -9.30
CA ILE A 8 23.84 -13.04 -8.62
C ILE A 8 22.79 -12.66 -9.66
N ASN A 9 22.26 -13.68 -10.34
CA ASN A 9 21.11 -13.55 -11.23
C ASN A 9 19.85 -13.31 -10.37
N SER A 10 19.72 -12.09 -9.85
CA SER A 10 18.50 -11.57 -9.23
C SER A 10 17.49 -11.31 -10.34
N LYS A 11 16.84 -12.39 -10.81
CA LYS A 11 15.55 -12.27 -11.51
C LYS A 11 14.60 -11.61 -10.52
N GLY A 12 14.42 -10.29 -10.65
CA GLY A 12 13.44 -9.61 -9.84
C GLY A 12 12.08 -10.23 -10.12
N ASN A 13 11.37 -10.55 -9.04
CA ASN A 13 10.09 -11.21 -9.15
C ASN A 13 9.09 -10.17 -9.66
N LYS A 14 8.80 -10.21 -10.97
CA LYS A 14 7.63 -9.55 -11.53
C LYS A 14 6.42 -9.93 -10.66
N ILE A 15 5.68 -8.93 -10.19
CA ILE A 15 4.49 -9.13 -9.35
C ILE A 15 3.55 -10.10 -10.08
N ASP A 16 3.29 -11.25 -9.44
CA ASP A 16 2.46 -12.31 -10.01
C ASP A 16 1.00 -11.82 -10.16
N SER A 17 0.43 -12.01 -11.35
CA SER A 17 -0.89 -11.49 -11.70
C SER A 17 -2.02 -12.09 -10.85
N ASP A 18 -1.89 -13.36 -10.46
CA ASP A 18 -2.92 -14.01 -9.64
C ASP A 18 -2.80 -13.61 -8.17
N THR A 19 -1.58 -13.40 -7.70
CA THR A 19 -1.32 -12.91 -6.33
C THR A 19 -1.80 -11.46 -6.16
N ILE A 20 -1.59 -10.57 -7.14
CA ILE A 20 -2.14 -9.20 -7.07
C ILE A 20 -3.68 -9.20 -7.09
N LYS A 21 -4.34 -10.07 -7.87
CA LYS A 21 -5.81 -10.18 -7.86
C LYS A 21 -6.33 -10.64 -6.49
N LYS A 22 -5.67 -11.62 -5.87
CA LYS A 22 -6.01 -12.08 -4.51
C LYS A 22 -5.83 -10.95 -3.49
N TYR A 23 -4.77 -10.18 -3.64
CA TYR A 23 -4.49 -9.04 -2.78
C TYR A 23 -5.53 -7.93 -2.90
N ILE A 24 -5.91 -7.55 -4.12
CA ILE A 24 -6.99 -6.57 -4.34
C ILE A 24 -8.28 -7.05 -3.68
N ARG A 25 -8.70 -8.30 -3.91
CA ARG A 25 -9.91 -8.86 -3.28
C ARG A 25 -9.85 -8.88 -1.76
N ASP A 26 -8.67 -9.10 -1.18
CA ASP A 26 -8.46 -9.07 0.27
C ASP A 26 -8.55 -7.64 0.82
N ILE A 27 -7.99 -6.63 0.13
CA ILE A 27 -8.21 -5.22 0.48
C ILE A 27 -9.71 -4.89 0.44
N GLU A 28 -10.39 -5.23 -0.65
CA GLU A 28 -11.83 -4.95 -0.81
C GLU A 28 -12.66 -5.63 0.28
N GLY A 29 -12.39 -6.90 0.57
CA GLY A 29 -13.08 -7.66 1.62
C GLY A 29 -12.82 -7.14 3.03
N ARG A 30 -11.60 -6.67 3.34
CA ARG A 30 -11.27 -6.12 4.65
C ARG A 30 -11.84 -4.73 4.88
N THR A 31 -11.91 -3.93 3.82
CA THR A 31 -12.35 -2.54 3.92
C THR A 31 -13.84 -2.38 3.63
N GLY A 32 -14.47 -3.33 2.92
CA GLY A 32 -15.81 -3.18 2.37
C GLY A 32 -15.87 -2.08 1.30
N ARG A 33 -14.75 -1.81 0.61
CA ARG A 33 -14.63 -0.80 -0.45
C ARG A 33 -13.98 -1.40 -1.67
N GLU A 34 -14.70 -1.42 -2.78
CA GLU A 34 -14.20 -1.89 -4.07
C GLU A 34 -13.22 -0.90 -4.69
N LEU A 35 -12.23 -1.41 -5.43
CA LEU A 35 -11.37 -0.58 -6.28
C LEU A 35 -12.11 -0.32 -7.60
N PRO A 36 -12.41 0.94 -7.95
CA PRO A 36 -13.09 1.24 -9.20
C PRO A 36 -12.31 0.79 -10.44
N LYS A 37 -13.01 0.52 -11.54
CA LYS A 37 -12.40 -0.01 -12.77
C LYS A 37 -11.25 0.86 -13.32
N ASN A 38 -11.40 2.18 -13.28
CA ASN A 38 -10.35 3.13 -13.71
C ASN A 38 -9.09 3.02 -12.84
N GLN A 39 -9.25 2.84 -11.52
CA GLN A 39 -8.15 2.58 -10.60
C GLN A 39 -7.43 1.27 -10.94
N ILE A 40 -8.20 0.19 -11.15
CA ILE A 40 -7.64 -1.13 -11.52
C ILE A 40 -6.87 -1.08 -12.84
N GLU A 41 -7.37 -0.37 -13.86
CA GLU A 41 -6.68 -0.27 -15.15
C GLU A 41 -5.35 0.48 -15.05
N LYS A 42 -5.29 1.54 -14.24
CA LYS A 42 -4.04 2.26 -13.95
C LYS A 42 -3.04 1.39 -13.20
N LEU A 43 -3.51 0.62 -12.21
CA LEU A 43 -2.67 -0.33 -11.48
C LEU A 43 -2.10 -1.41 -12.42
N LYS A 44 -2.92 -1.97 -13.32
CA LYS A 44 -2.46 -2.93 -14.33
C LYS A 44 -1.44 -2.33 -15.29
N GLU A 45 -1.66 -1.08 -15.73
CA GLU A 45 -0.73 -0.35 -16.58
C GLU A 45 0.64 -0.21 -15.89
N ALA A 46 0.65 0.23 -14.64
CA ALA A 46 1.87 0.38 -13.85
C ALA A 46 2.62 -0.96 -13.68
N LEU A 47 1.91 -2.04 -13.33
CA LEU A 47 2.49 -3.39 -13.18
C LEU A 47 2.99 -4.02 -14.48
N ARG A 48 2.47 -3.58 -15.64
CA ARG A 48 2.99 -4.00 -16.96
C ARG A 48 4.27 -3.26 -17.33
N ASN A 49 4.34 -1.97 -17.00
CA ASN A 49 5.37 -1.06 -17.49
C ASN A 49 6.57 -0.91 -16.53
N LYS A 50 6.40 -1.24 -15.25
CA LYS A 50 7.43 -1.08 -14.22
C LYS A 50 7.57 -2.37 -13.41
N GLU A 51 8.82 -2.75 -13.19
CA GLU A 51 9.17 -3.79 -12.23
C GLU A 51 9.38 -3.15 -10.85
N TYR A 52 8.68 -3.65 -9.83
CA TYR A 52 8.77 -3.14 -8.47
C TYR A 52 9.66 -4.05 -7.62
N LYS A 53 10.76 -3.50 -7.12
CA LYS A 53 11.74 -4.20 -6.26
C LYS A 53 11.77 -3.54 -4.90
N LYS A 54 12.01 -4.34 -3.86
CA LYS A 54 12.13 -3.79 -2.51
C LYS A 54 13.31 -2.81 -2.46
N MET A 55 13.05 -1.60 -2.04
CA MET A 55 14.06 -0.57 -1.84
C MET A 55 14.84 -0.79 -0.53
N SER A 56 16.01 -0.16 -0.41
CA SER A 56 16.71 -0.10 0.88
C SER A 56 15.89 0.68 1.93
N PRO A 57 16.19 0.52 3.23
CA PRO A 57 15.54 1.30 4.28
C PRO A 57 15.70 2.82 4.09
N ILE A 58 16.86 3.27 3.61
CA ILE A 58 17.16 4.70 3.38
C ILE A 58 16.29 5.24 2.23
N GLU A 59 16.22 4.53 1.12
CA GLU A 59 15.37 4.91 -0.02
C GLU A 59 13.88 4.87 0.35
N THR A 60 13.46 3.85 1.10
CA THR A 60 12.07 3.75 1.62
C THR A 60 11.71 4.96 2.48
N ALA A 61 12.61 5.42 3.34
CA ALA A 61 12.39 6.59 4.18
C ALA A 61 12.29 7.88 3.36
N LYS A 62 13.17 8.06 2.36
CA LYS A 62 13.11 9.20 1.42
C LYS A 62 11.79 9.22 0.65
N HIS A 63 11.42 8.09 0.06
CA HIS A 63 10.18 7.90 -0.68
C HIS A 63 8.97 8.21 0.21
N ARG A 64 8.93 7.68 1.44
CA ARG A 64 7.86 8.00 2.41
C ARG A 64 7.75 9.49 2.70
N ALA A 65 8.88 10.19 2.88
CA ALA A 65 8.87 11.62 3.15
C ALA A 65 8.34 12.45 1.96
N GLU A 66 8.44 11.93 0.73
CA GLU A 66 7.80 12.54 -0.44
C GLU A 66 6.28 12.37 -0.39
N PHE A 67 5.78 11.21 0.05
CA PHE A 67 4.34 10.99 0.25
C PHE A 67 3.72 12.02 1.18
N ASP A 68 4.36 12.31 2.31
CA ASP A 68 3.82 13.23 3.32
C ASP A 68 3.55 14.63 2.75
N LYS A 69 4.36 15.06 1.75
CA LYS A 69 4.19 16.34 1.05
C LYS A 69 2.99 16.36 0.11
N VAL A 70 2.64 15.21 -0.48
CA VAL A 70 1.59 15.11 -1.52
C VAL A 70 0.31 14.42 -1.03
N LYS A 71 0.30 13.81 0.15
CA LYS A 71 -0.79 12.99 0.68
C LYS A 71 -2.17 13.62 0.54
N ASN A 72 -2.32 14.89 0.93
CA ASN A 72 -3.62 15.58 0.86
C ASN A 72 -4.07 15.82 -0.59
N LYS A 73 -3.13 16.09 -1.51
CA LYS A 73 -3.40 16.20 -2.94
C LYS A 73 -3.87 14.85 -3.48
N VAL A 74 -3.14 13.77 -3.20
CA VAL A 74 -3.47 12.42 -3.67
C VAL A 74 -4.83 11.95 -3.15
N ILE A 75 -5.17 12.24 -1.90
CA ILE A 75 -6.51 11.95 -1.34
C ILE A 75 -7.60 12.69 -2.13
N LYS A 76 -7.40 13.97 -2.42
CA LYS A 76 -8.36 14.76 -3.20
C LYS A 76 -8.51 14.21 -4.62
N GLU A 77 -7.41 13.85 -5.27
CA GLU A 77 -7.44 13.23 -6.60
C GLU A 77 -8.14 11.86 -6.55
N TRP A 78 -7.97 11.08 -5.49
CA TRP A 78 -8.70 9.83 -5.30
C TRP A 78 -10.21 10.08 -5.20
N GLU A 79 -10.63 11.08 -4.42
CA GLU A 79 -12.04 11.47 -4.29
C GLU A 79 -12.64 11.89 -5.65
N GLU A 80 -11.91 12.71 -6.40
CA GLU A 80 -12.32 13.22 -7.72
C GLU A 80 -12.41 12.12 -8.78
N ASN A 81 -11.38 11.26 -8.88
CA ASN A 81 -11.33 10.22 -9.90
C ASN A 81 -12.29 9.06 -9.64
N ASN A 82 -12.63 8.81 -8.38
CA ASN A 82 -13.53 7.72 -8.01
C ASN A 82 -14.96 8.18 -7.75
N GLY A 83 -15.22 9.50 -7.70
CA GLY A 83 -16.54 10.05 -7.36
C GLY A 83 -16.97 9.70 -5.93
N GLN A 84 -16.01 9.44 -5.04
CA GLN A 84 -16.23 8.99 -3.66
C GLN A 84 -15.67 10.01 -2.67
N LYS A 85 -16.14 9.97 -1.42
CA LYS A 85 -15.53 10.74 -0.33
C LYS A 85 -14.59 9.86 0.48
N TRP A 86 -13.44 10.41 0.83
CA TRP A 86 -12.47 9.72 1.67
C TRP A 86 -13.09 9.52 3.06
N PRO A 87 -13.18 8.27 3.55
CA PRO A 87 -13.86 7.99 4.81
C PRO A 87 -13.11 8.60 5.99
N MET A 88 -13.88 9.03 6.98
CA MET A 88 -13.39 9.66 8.21
C MET A 88 -13.87 8.89 9.44
N TYR A 89 -13.15 9.05 10.55
CA TYR A 89 -13.57 8.49 11.83
C TYR A 89 -14.77 9.28 12.38
N ASN A 90 -15.86 8.58 12.66
CA ASN A 90 -17.07 9.17 13.27
C ASN A 90 -16.94 9.33 14.79
N GLU A 91 -15.94 8.68 15.38
CA GLU A 91 -15.65 8.64 16.81
C GLU A 91 -14.13 8.58 17.04
N ASN A 92 -13.69 8.89 18.27
CA ASN A 92 -12.28 8.71 18.63
C ASN A 92 -11.96 7.20 18.70
N VAL A 93 -10.84 6.80 18.12
CA VAL A 93 -10.28 5.46 18.34
C VAL A 93 -9.39 5.53 19.56
N ILE A 94 -9.67 4.68 20.55
CA ILE A 94 -8.94 4.60 21.81
C ILE A 94 -8.08 3.34 21.82
N SER A 95 -6.81 3.49 22.21
CA SER A 95 -5.93 2.36 22.41
C SER A 95 -6.37 1.56 23.64
N GLU A 96 -6.78 0.30 23.43
CA GLU A 96 -7.14 -0.62 24.54
C GLU A 96 -6.00 -0.78 25.55
N LYS A 97 -4.74 -0.73 25.08
CA LYS A 97 -3.55 -0.90 25.92
C LYS A 97 -3.24 0.31 26.81
N THR A 98 -3.53 1.52 26.34
CA THR A 98 -3.04 2.76 26.99
C THR A 98 -4.15 3.73 27.38
N GLY A 99 -5.39 3.50 26.94
CA GLY A 99 -6.52 4.42 27.12
C GLY A 99 -6.40 5.72 26.32
N LYS A 100 -5.34 5.92 25.53
CA LYS A 100 -5.11 7.16 24.77
C LYS A 100 -5.87 7.16 23.45
N ILE A 101 -6.32 8.35 23.03
CA ILE A 101 -6.86 8.58 21.69
C ILE A 101 -5.72 8.43 20.68
N ILE A 102 -5.89 7.50 19.73
CA ILE A 102 -4.91 7.21 18.67
C ILE A 102 -5.36 7.67 17.27
N ARG A 103 -6.66 7.89 17.09
CA ARG A 103 -7.26 8.62 15.96
C ARG A 103 -8.43 9.43 16.50
N LYS A 104 -8.56 10.69 16.08
CA LYS A 104 -9.63 11.57 16.51
C LYS A 104 -10.84 11.45 15.58
N LYS A 105 -12.03 11.72 16.11
CA LYS A 105 -13.21 11.99 15.29
C LYS A 105 -12.89 13.09 14.26
N GLY A 106 -13.23 12.86 13.00
CA GLY A 106 -12.93 13.75 11.87
C GLY A 106 -11.58 13.49 11.20
N ASP A 107 -10.71 12.66 11.79
CA ASP A 107 -9.50 12.23 11.08
C ASP A 107 -9.89 11.40 9.86
N LYS A 108 -9.11 11.53 8.78
CA LYS A 108 -9.23 10.65 7.61
C LYS A 108 -8.73 9.24 7.97
N TYR A 109 -9.32 8.23 7.34
CA TYR A 109 -8.75 6.88 7.38
C TYR A 109 -7.33 6.87 6.81
N ASP A 110 -6.53 5.90 7.23
CA ASP A 110 -5.14 5.83 6.80
C ASP A 110 -5.10 5.61 5.28
N ALA A 111 -4.17 6.29 4.60
CA ALA A 111 -3.90 6.04 3.19
C ALA A 111 -2.98 4.83 3.07
N HIS A 112 -3.48 3.78 2.42
CA HIS A 112 -2.77 2.55 2.17
C HIS A 112 -2.35 2.49 0.70
N HIS A 113 -1.05 2.26 0.46
CA HIS A 113 -0.53 2.03 -0.89
C HIS A 113 -0.82 0.60 -1.33
N ILE A 114 -1.47 0.43 -2.49
CA ILE A 114 -1.73 -0.91 -3.05
C ILE A 114 -0.41 -1.56 -3.48
N ILE A 115 0.42 -0.85 -4.25
CA ILE A 115 1.83 -1.19 -4.41
C ILE A 115 2.59 -0.53 -3.27
N GLU A 116 3.11 -1.33 -2.34
CA GLU A 116 3.66 -0.82 -1.08
C GLU A 116 4.78 0.22 -1.28
N ASN A 117 4.83 1.20 -0.37
CA ASN A 117 5.89 2.21 -0.31
C ASN A 117 7.30 1.59 -0.25
N THR A 118 7.47 0.41 0.34
CA THR A 118 8.76 -0.29 0.43
C THR A 118 9.25 -0.82 -0.93
N PHE A 119 8.37 -0.89 -1.93
CA PHE A 119 8.66 -1.32 -3.29
C PHE A 119 8.68 -0.15 -4.29
N GLY A 120 8.59 1.10 -3.80
CA GLY A 120 8.60 2.30 -4.64
C GLY A 120 7.31 2.48 -5.43
N GLY A 121 6.18 2.04 -4.84
CA GLY A 121 4.85 2.27 -5.39
C GLY A 121 4.49 3.75 -5.38
N GLU A 122 3.93 4.21 -6.48
CA GLU A 122 3.72 5.61 -6.79
C GLU A 122 2.83 6.33 -5.76
N HIS A 123 3.04 7.62 -5.61
CA HIS A 123 2.21 8.52 -4.80
C HIS A 123 1.08 9.11 -5.62
N GLU A 124 0.29 8.22 -6.21
CA GLU A 124 -0.76 8.56 -7.16
C GLU A 124 -2.09 8.02 -6.66
N TRP A 125 -3.18 8.69 -7.02
CA TRP A 125 -4.52 8.34 -6.53
C TRP A 125 -4.87 6.88 -6.82
N TRP A 126 -4.49 6.37 -7.98
CA TRP A 126 -4.78 5.00 -8.39
C TRP A 126 -4.03 3.96 -7.57
N ASN A 127 -2.96 4.35 -6.87
CA ASN A 127 -2.20 3.49 -5.97
C ASN A 127 -2.62 3.65 -4.49
N MET A 128 -3.68 4.41 -4.18
CA MET A 128 -4.15 4.61 -2.82
C MET A 128 -5.48 3.91 -2.54
N HIS A 129 -5.64 3.43 -1.31
CA HIS A 129 -6.90 2.92 -0.79
C HIS A 129 -7.11 3.39 0.66
N PRO A 130 -8.31 3.87 1.04
CA PRO A 130 -8.59 4.23 2.43
C PRO A 130 -8.81 2.99 3.30
N ALA A 131 -8.03 2.86 4.37
CA ALA A 131 -8.14 1.76 5.33
C ALA A 131 -8.15 2.26 6.79
N LYS A 132 -9.14 1.82 7.56
CA LYS A 132 -9.31 2.14 8.99
C LYS A 132 -8.20 1.49 9.83
N PHE A 133 -7.65 2.27 10.75
CA PHE A 133 -6.74 1.79 11.79
C PHE A 133 -7.50 1.12 12.94
N PRO A 134 -6.97 0.04 13.56
CA PRO A 134 -5.89 -0.81 13.05
C PRO A 134 -6.42 -1.96 12.17
N ASN A 135 -7.70 -2.31 12.29
CA ASN A 135 -8.24 -3.61 11.87
C ASN A 135 -8.34 -3.80 10.36
N GLU A 136 -8.53 -2.72 9.59
CA GLU A 136 -8.48 -2.83 8.13
C GLU A 136 -7.04 -2.72 7.63
N HIS A 137 -6.25 -1.79 8.17
CA HIS A 137 -4.92 -1.47 7.64
C HIS A 137 -3.80 -2.37 8.23
N GLN A 138 -3.41 -2.10 9.49
CA GLN A 138 -2.20 -2.71 10.09
C GLN A 138 -2.42 -4.16 10.49
N ALA A 139 -3.52 -4.45 11.20
CA ALA A 139 -3.88 -5.80 11.61
C ALA A 139 -4.66 -6.55 10.50
N GLY A 140 -5.19 -5.81 9.52
CA GLY A 140 -5.92 -6.36 8.39
C GLY A 140 -5.01 -6.66 7.21
N ILE A 141 -4.90 -5.70 6.29
CA ILE A 141 -4.18 -5.83 5.02
C ILE A 141 -2.73 -6.28 5.23
N HIS A 142 -2.03 -5.74 6.23
CA HIS A 142 -0.66 -6.16 6.57
C HIS A 142 -0.58 -7.31 7.60
N GLY A 143 -1.71 -7.79 8.09
CA GLY A 143 -1.78 -8.83 9.12
C GLY A 143 -1.22 -10.18 8.67
N THR A 144 -0.80 -10.99 9.64
CA THR A 144 -0.21 -12.31 9.40
C THR A 144 -1.09 -13.19 8.51
N GLY A 145 -0.51 -13.72 7.44
CA GLY A 145 -1.18 -14.63 6.51
C GLY A 145 -2.00 -13.92 5.42
N SER A 146 -1.99 -12.57 5.38
CA SER A 146 -2.63 -11.84 4.29
C SER A 146 -1.93 -12.08 2.95
N PRO A 147 -2.61 -11.86 1.80
CA PRO A 147 -1.94 -11.88 0.50
C PRO A 147 -0.81 -10.87 0.40
N ALA A 148 -0.91 -9.72 1.09
CA ALA A 148 0.16 -8.71 1.15
C ALA A 148 1.47 -9.32 1.66
N ASN A 149 1.37 -10.14 2.71
CA ASN A 149 2.54 -10.82 3.27
C ASN A 149 3.22 -11.73 2.27
N THR A 150 2.55 -12.21 1.22
CA THR A 150 3.12 -13.04 0.14
C THR A 150 3.59 -12.19 -1.05
N LEU A 151 2.80 -11.21 -1.45
CA LEU A 151 3.07 -10.34 -2.59
C LEU A 151 4.30 -9.45 -2.37
N PHE A 152 4.43 -8.93 -1.15
CA PHE A 152 5.50 -8.02 -0.76
C PHE A 152 6.56 -8.71 0.11
N LYS A 153 6.84 -9.99 -0.20
CA LYS A 153 7.98 -10.72 0.36
C LYS A 153 9.26 -10.30 -0.35
N GLY A 154 10.28 -9.92 0.43
CA GLY A 154 11.65 -9.76 -0.05
C GLY A 154 12.26 -8.43 0.40
N GLY A 155 13.56 -8.30 0.62
CA GLY A 155 14.61 -9.32 0.74
C GLY A 155 14.91 -9.69 2.20
N LYS A 156 15.68 -10.77 2.40
CA LYS A 156 16.29 -11.12 3.69
C LYS A 156 16.95 -9.87 4.30
N LYS A 157 16.85 -9.72 5.62
CA LYS A 157 17.68 -8.80 6.39
C LYS A 157 19.16 -9.12 6.15
#